data_AF-A0A0L8A6N4-F1
#
_entry.id   AF-A0A0L8A6N4-F1
#
_cell.length_a   1.000
_cell.length_b   1.000
_cell.length_c   1.000
_cell.angle_alpha   90.00
_cell.angle_beta   90.00
_cell.angle_gamma   90.00
#
_symmetry.space_group_name_H-M   'P 1'
#
loop_
_entity.id
_entity.type
_entity.pdbx_description
1 polymer ?
#
loop_
_entity_poly.entity_id
_entity_poly.type
_entity_poly.pdbx_seq_one_letter_code
_entity_poly.pdbx_strand_id
1 'polypeptide(L)' 'MEQILHFTDLQRICAPDGPPPRAVTVRRWADREGIRYKYDRQGGIWTTIDAVNAALGLIDPQHEDIREEDNI' A
#
# COMPACT_ATOMS: atom_id res chain seq x y z
N MET A 1 4.90 -9.42 -9.71
CA MET A 1 4.30 -8.34 -10.52
C MET A 1 3.93 -7.23 -9.56
N GLU A 2 4.56 -6.07 -9.66
CA GLU A 2 4.24 -4.94 -8.78
C GLU A 2 2.86 -4.38 -9.14
N GLN A 3 1.89 -4.53 -8.25
CA GLN A 3 0.55 -3.98 -8.45
C GLN A 3 0.49 -2.56 -7.89
N ILE A 4 0.32 -1.57 -8.79
CA ILE A 4 0.19 -0.16 -8.43
C ILE A 4 -1.24 0.10 -7.92
N LEU A 5 -1.33 0.74 -6.75
CA LEU A 5 -2.57 1.24 -6.16
C LEU A 5 -2.66 2.74 -6.41
N HIS A 6 -3.70 3.14 -7.13
CA HIS A 6 -3.96 4.56 -7.39
C HIS A 6 -4.79 5.17 -6.25
N PHE A 7 -4.95 6.49 -6.31
CA PHE A 7 -5.67 7.24 -5.27
C PHE A 7 -7.07 6.67 -4.96
N THR A 8 -7.83 6.26 -5.99
CA THR A 8 -9.16 5.66 -5.83
C THR A 8 -9.13 4.34 -5.05
N ASP A 9 -8.11 3.52 -5.25
CA ASP A 9 -7.95 2.26 -4.52
C ASP A 9 -7.64 2.55 -3.05
N LEU A 10 -6.74 3.52 -2.82
CA LEU A 10 -6.37 3.95 -1.47
C LEU A 10 -7.54 4.58 -0.71
N GLN A 11 -8.45 5.27 -1.40
CA GLN A 11 -9.68 5.76 -0.78
C GLN A 11 -10.56 4.62 -0.25
N ARG A 12 -10.70 3.53 -1.03
CA ARG A 12 -11.48 2.34 -0.64
C ARG A 12 -10.84 1.60 0.53
N ILE A 13 -9.52 1.51 0.54
CA ILE A 13 -8.79 0.86 1.64
C ILE A 13 -8.85 1.71 2.92
N CYS A 14 -8.71 3.03 2.80
CA CYS A 14 -8.74 3.95 3.93
C CYS A 14 -10.12 4.03 4.61
N ALA A 15 -11.21 3.88 3.86
CA ALA A 15 -12.57 3.88 4.38
C ALA A 15 -13.45 2.89 3.60
N PRO A 16 -13.43 1.59 3.97
CA PRO A 16 -14.14 0.55 3.21
C PRO A 16 -15.67 0.69 3.30
N ASP A 17 -16.19 1.09 4.46
CA ASP A 17 -17.63 1.19 4.72
C ASP A 17 -18.17 2.63 4.68
N GLY A 18 -17.41 3.57 4.10
CA GLY A 18 -17.70 5.01 4.16
C GLY A 18 -17.63 5.74 2.83
N PRO A 19 -18.03 7.03 2.79
CA PRO A 19 -17.82 7.86 1.61
C PRO A 19 -16.32 8.02 1.31
N PRO A 20 -15.91 8.12 0.03
CA PRO A 20 -14.50 8.23 -0.35
C PRO A 20 -13.80 9.39 0.39
N PRO A 21 -12.77 9.12 1.20
CA PRO A 21 -12.11 10.13 2.02
C PRO A 21 -11.34 11.12 1.14
N ARG A 22 -11.19 12.37 1.60
CA ARG A 22 -10.41 13.39 0.87
C ARG A 22 -8.93 13.03 0.81
N ALA A 23 -8.19 13.58 -0.15
CA ALA A 23 -6.76 13.32 -0.32
C ALA A 23 -5.90 13.64 0.91
N VAL A 24 -6.31 14.62 1.74
CA VAL A 24 -5.65 14.92 3.01
C VAL A 24 -5.83 13.78 4.01
N THR A 25 -7.03 13.20 4.08
CA THR A 25 -7.33 12.08 4.97
C THR A 25 -6.57 10.82 4.56
N VAL A 26 -6.56 10.50 3.27
CA VAL A 26 -5.80 9.34 2.73
C VAL A 26 -4.30 9.50 3.00
N ARG A 27 -3.74 10.70 2.84
CA ARG A 27 -2.32 10.95 3.16
C ARG A 27 -2.02 10.77 4.65
N ARG A 28 -2.82 11.37 5.52
CA ARG A 28 -2.65 11.20 6.98
C ARG A 28 -2.78 9.75 7.42
N TRP A 29 -3.69 9.00 6.79
CA TRP A 29 -3.81 7.56 7.00
C TRP A 29 -2.53 6.84 6.55
N ALA A 30 -2.05 7.08 5.33
CA ALA A 30 -0.83 6.47 4.83
C ALA A 30 0.40 6.80 5.70
N ASP A 31 0.53 8.06 6.15
CA ASP A 31 1.60 8.49 7.06
C ASP A 31 1.50 7.76 8.41
N ARG A 32 0.29 7.57 8.95
CA ARG A 32 0.04 6.89 10.23
C ARG A 32 0.37 5.40 10.16
N GLU A 33 0.00 4.74 9.08
CA GLU A 33 0.29 3.31 8.88
C GLU A 33 1.74 3.08 8.42
N GLY A 34 2.49 4.12 8.04
CA GLY A 34 3.87 3.99 7.54
C GLY A 34 3.94 3.52 6.08
N ILE A 35 2.87 3.68 5.30
CA ILE A 35 2.80 3.30 3.89
C ILE A 35 3.66 4.26 3.07
N ARG A 36 4.62 3.72 2.30
CA ARG A 36 5.41 4.52 1.36
C ARG A 36 4.56 4.88 0.16
N TYR A 37 4.50 6.14 -0.23
CA TYR A 37 3.74 6.59 -1.40
C TYR A 37 4.50 7.64 -2.23
N LYS A 38 3.97 7.91 -3.42
CA LYS A 38 4.39 8.98 -4.34
C LYS A 38 3.18 9.83 -4.73
N TYR A 39 3.43 11.03 -5.23
CA TYR A 39 2.39 11.94 -5.71
C TYR A 39 2.05 11.68 -7.19
N ASP A 40 0.76 11.71 -7.54
CA ASP A 40 0.24 11.45 -8.90
C ASP A 40 0.15 12.70 -9.80
N ARG A 41 0.67 13.85 -9.34
CA ARG A 41 0.59 15.19 -9.98
C ARG A 41 -0.82 15.78 -10.11
N GLN A 42 -1.87 15.08 -9.70
CA GLN A 42 -3.27 15.57 -9.67
C GLN A 42 -3.74 15.91 -8.25
N GLY A 43 -2.84 15.84 -7.27
CA GLY A 43 -3.12 16.10 -5.85
C GLY A 43 -3.46 14.85 -5.05
N GLY A 44 -3.45 13.67 -5.69
CA GLY A 44 -3.55 12.37 -5.05
C GLY A 44 -2.19 11.73 -4.78
N ILE A 45 -2.25 10.51 -4.26
CA ILE A 45 -1.08 9.67 -4.02
C ILE A 45 -1.28 8.31 -4.67
N TRP A 46 -0.17 7.64 -4.98
CA TRP A 46 -0.15 6.27 -5.43
C TRP A 46 0.94 5.49 -4.69
N THR A 47 0.77 4.19 -4.60
CA THR A 47 1.71 3.26 -3.94
C THR A 47 1.66 1.90 -4.62
N THR A 48 2.34 0.90 -4.07
CA THR A 48 2.25 -0.50 -4.50
C THR A 48 1.60 -1.34 -3.42
N ILE A 49 1.01 -2.47 -3.80
CA ILE A 49 0.45 -3.42 -2.84
C ILE A 49 1.52 -3.91 -1.85
N ASP A 50 2.77 -4.07 -2.30
CA ASP A 50 3.89 -4.49 -1.46
C ASP A 50 4.23 -3.44 -0.41
N ALA A 51 4.19 -2.15 -0.76
CA ALA A 51 4.42 -1.08 0.20
C ALA A 51 3.31 -0.99 1.27
N VAL A 52 2.06 -1.31 0.89
CA VAL A 52 0.95 -1.43 1.85
C VAL A 52 1.13 -2.64 2.74
N ASN A 53 1.43 -3.81 2.17
CA ASN A 53 1.65 -5.04 2.92
C ASN A 53 2.84 -4.95 3.87
N ALA A 54 3.93 -4.31 3.45
CA ALA A 54 5.09 -4.05 4.30
C ALA A 54 4.75 -3.13 5.48
N ALA A 55 3.93 -2.10 5.25
CA ALA A 55 3.45 -1.21 6.30
C ALA A 55 2.53 -1.92 7.32
N LEU A 56 1.75 -2.90 6.85
CA LEU A 56 0.93 -3.77 7.70
C LEU A 56 1.75 -4.88 8.41
N GLY A 57 3.04 -5.01 8.12
CA GLY A 57 3.90 -6.08 8.63
C GLY A 57 3.57 -7.47 8.07
N LEU A 58 2.85 -7.54 6.95
CA LEU A 58 2.49 -8.79 6.27
C LEU A 58 3.60 -9.30 5.35
N ILE A 59 4.47 -8.40 4.90
CA ILE A 59 5.68 -8.73 4.16
C ILE A 59 6.84 -8.17 4.97
N ASP A 60 7.73 -9.04 5.41
CA ASP A 60 9.05 -8.62 5.87
C ASP A 60 9.92 -8.40 4.62
N PRO A 61 10.39 -7.17 4.34
CA PRO A 61 11.27 -6.90 3.20
C PRO A 61 12.62 -7.65 3.30
N GLN A 62 12.92 -8.30 4.42
CA GLN A 62 14.10 -9.16 4.61
C GLN A 62 13.79 -10.66 4.50
N HIS A 63 12.52 -11.05 4.42
CA HIS A 63 12.13 -12.44 4.23
C HIS A 63 12.08 -12.72 2.73
N GLU A 64 13.26 -12.89 2.12
CA GLU A 64 13.35 -13.67 0.89
C GLU A 64 12.77 -15.04 1.22
N ASP A 65 11.64 -15.39 0.61
CA ASP A 65 11.17 -16.76 0.53
C ASP A 65 12.34 -17.60 0.02
N ILE A 66 13.00 -18.33 0.93
CA ILE A 66 13.79 -19.50 0.56
C ILE A 66 12.78 -20.45 -0.06
N ARG A 67 12.62 -20.37 -1.37
CA ARG A 67 11.92 -21.39 -2.14
C ARG A 67 12.75 -22.65 -1.95
N GLU A 68 12.27 -23.57 -1.11
CA GLU A 68 12.74 -24.96 -1.09
C GLU A 68 12.42 -25.61 -2.44
N GLU A 69 13.18 -25.24 -3.47
CA GLU A 69 13.39 -26.06 -4.66
C GLU A 69 14.55 -27.00 -4.36
N ASP A 70 14.35 -27.96 -3.45
CA ASP A 70 15.16 -29.17 -3.36
C ASP A 70 14.48 -30.15 -2.40
N ASN A 71 13.50 -30.88 -2.93
CA ASN A 71 13.30 -32.24 -2.43
C ASN A 71 13.21 -33.18 -3.63
N ILE A 72 14.35 -33.81 -3.86
CA ILE A 72 14.69 -34.89 -4.80
C ILE A 72 13.67 -36.02 -4.74
#